data_AF-A0A935JBD9-F1
#
_entry.id   AF-A0A935JBD9-F1
#
_cell.length_a   1.000
_cell.length_b   1.000
_cell.length_c   1.000
_cell.angle_alpha   90.00
_cell.angle_beta   90.00
_cell.angle_gamma   90.00
#
_symmetry.space_group_name_H-M   'P 1'
#
loop_
_entity.id
_entity.type
_entity.pdbx_description
1 polymer ?
#
loop_
_entity_poly.entity_id
_entity_poly.type
_entity_poly.pdbx_seq_one_letter_code
_entity_poly.pdbx_strand_id
1 'polypeptide(L)'
;MNTRSEVSILRLYMLRAMYAFMAIGLAIYKLPAIFNPPANLSTMGSVVLSVLAGLALLAGVGIHRPLKMLPLLFFEFLWKAVWVLAFALPQWSAGQLAPDAQEVLINNLVGIVLVPLVMPWGYVFNHYLKAPGDPWRK
;
A
#
# COMPACT_ATOMS: atom_id res chain seq x y z
N MET A 1 -17.84 10.93 -19.65
CA MET A 1 -17.91 11.45 -18.27
C MET A 1 -16.56 12.04 -17.90
N ASN A 2 -16.50 13.34 -17.61
CA ASN A 2 -15.28 14.00 -17.17
C ASN A 2 -14.97 13.57 -15.73
N THR A 3 -13.98 12.70 -15.53
CA THR A 3 -13.51 12.24 -14.21
C THR A 3 -13.15 13.40 -13.26
N ARG A 4 -12.93 14.61 -13.77
CA ARG A 4 -12.70 15.83 -12.99
C ARG A 4 -13.91 16.27 -12.15
N SER A 5 -15.15 15.89 -12.49
CA SER A 5 -16.35 16.31 -11.72
C SER A 5 -16.69 15.38 -10.56
N GLU A 6 -16.18 14.14 -10.54
CA GLU A 6 -16.57 13.13 -9.54
C GLU A 6 -15.71 13.13 -8.27
N VAL A 7 -14.50 13.69 -8.33
CA VAL A 7 -13.54 13.66 -7.21
C VAL A 7 -13.01 15.05 -6.94
N SER A 8 -13.11 15.50 -5.68
CA SER A 8 -12.62 16.82 -5.28
C SER A 8 -11.10 16.96 -5.42
N ILE A 9 -10.65 18.18 -5.73
CA ILE A 9 -9.22 18.51 -5.85
C ILE A 9 -8.46 18.16 -4.57
N LEU A 10 -9.07 18.40 -3.40
CA LEU A 10 -8.52 18.03 -2.10
C LEU A 10 -8.19 16.54 -2.04
N ARG A 11 -9.10 15.68 -2.49
CA ARG A 11 -8.92 14.22 -2.46
C ARG A 11 -7.84 13.76 -3.41
N LEU A 12 -7.70 14.42 -4.57
CA LEU A 12 -6.57 14.18 -5.47
C LEU A 12 -5.23 14.54 -4.83
N TYR A 13 -5.14 15.66 -4.10
CA TYR A 13 -3.93 16.00 -3.36
C TYR A 13 -3.64 15.03 -2.21
N MET A 14 -4.66 14.60 -1.46
CA MET A 14 -4.51 13.57 -0.43
C MET A 14 -3.99 12.25 -0.99
N LEU A 15 -4.50 11.82 -2.14
CA LEU A 15 -3.99 10.63 -2.83
C LEU A 15 -2.52 10.80 -3.23
N ARG A 16 -2.15 11.94 -3.83
CA ARG A 16 -0.74 12.22 -4.19
C ARG A 16 0.17 12.22 -2.96
N ALA A 17 -0.29 12.83 -1.86
CA ALA A 17 0.43 12.83 -0.60
C ALA A 17 0.62 11.41 -0.07
N MET A 18 -0.40 10.54 -0.16
CA MET A 18 -0.28 9.14 0.22
C MET A 18 0.73 8.38 -0.64
N TYR A 19 0.70 8.56 -1.97
CA TYR A 19 1.69 7.95 -2.85
C TYR A 19 3.11 8.45 -2.58
N ALA A 20 3.27 9.75 -2.30
CA ALA A 20 4.56 10.32 -1.92
C ALA A 20 5.04 9.75 -0.57
N PHE A 21 4.16 9.68 0.44
CA PHE A 21 4.44 9.07 1.73
C PHE A 21 4.91 7.62 1.59
N MET A 22 4.22 6.81 0.78
CA MET A 22 4.63 5.44 0.50
C MET A 22 5.97 5.36 -0.23
N ALA A 23 6.13 6.10 -1.31
CA ALA A 23 7.35 6.07 -2.12
C ALA A 23 8.56 6.49 -1.30
N ILE A 24 8.46 7.59 -0.56
CA ILE A 24 9.54 8.13 0.28
C ILE A 24 9.79 7.22 1.48
N GLY A 25 8.75 6.78 2.18
CA GLY A 25 8.89 5.88 3.33
C GLY A 25 9.59 4.58 2.93
N LEU A 26 9.11 3.91 1.88
CA LEU A 26 9.74 2.70 1.38
C LEU A 26 11.16 2.97 0.85
N ALA A 27 11.39 4.09 0.16
CA ALA A 27 12.72 4.44 -0.31
C ALA A 27 13.72 4.62 0.84
N ILE A 28 13.33 5.27 1.93
CA ILE A 28 14.22 5.48 3.08
C ILE A 28 14.47 4.17 3.84
N TYR A 29 13.42 3.40 4.11
CA TYR A 29 13.53 2.22 4.99
C TYR A 29 13.94 0.93 4.29
N LYS A 30 13.71 0.81 2.97
CA LYS A 30 13.91 -0.45 2.23
C LYS A 30 14.99 -0.34 1.17
N LEU A 31 15.10 0.79 0.46
CA LEU A 31 16.07 0.92 -0.63
C LEU A 31 17.55 0.76 -0.18
N PRO A 32 17.99 1.24 1.00
CA PRO A 32 19.37 1.01 1.45
C PRO A 32 19.73 -0.47 1.57
N ALA A 33 18.78 -1.31 1.99
CA ALA A 33 18.98 -2.76 2.12
C ALA A 33 19.09 -3.47 0.77
N ILE A 34 18.76 -2.82 -0.34
CA ILE A 34 18.96 -3.37 -1.69
C ILE A 34 20.38 -3.09 -2.17
N PHE A 35 20.88 -1.87 -1.94
CA PHE A 35 22.22 -1.46 -2.35
C PHE A 35 23.31 -1.97 -1.41
N ASN A 36 22.99 -2.15 -0.12
CA ASN A 36 23.87 -2.74 0.87
C ASN A 36 23.09 -3.80 1.67
N PRO A 37 22.95 -5.02 1.13
CA PRO A 37 22.19 -6.08 1.78
C PRO A 37 22.84 -6.51 3.10
N PRO A 38 22.06 -6.67 4.18
CA PRO A 38 22.59 -7.17 5.44
C PRO A 38 23.09 -8.62 5.29
N ALA A 39 24.17 -8.96 5.99
CA ALA A 39 24.85 -10.25 5.85
C ALA A 39 23.97 -11.48 6.18
N ASN A 40 22.91 -11.28 6.97
CA ASN A 40 21.95 -12.30 7.38
C ASN A 40 20.61 -12.21 6.62
N LEU A 41 20.56 -11.52 5.48
CA LEU A 41 19.33 -11.42 4.68
C LEU A 41 18.92 -12.81 4.16
N SER A 42 17.79 -13.31 4.64
CA SER A 42 17.25 -14.57 4.16
C SER A 42 16.74 -14.45 2.72
N THR A 43 16.68 -15.58 2.00
CA THR A 43 16.14 -15.63 0.64
C THR A 43 14.70 -15.10 0.56
N MET A 44 13.86 -15.40 1.54
CA MET A 44 12.50 -14.85 1.58
C MET A 44 12.49 -13.35 1.91
N GLY A 45 13.42 -12.89 2.76
CA GLY A 45 13.60 -11.48 3.06
C GLY A 45 13.96 -10.65 1.83
N SER A 46 14.85 -11.17 0.97
CA SER A 46 15.22 -10.48 -0.27
C SER A 46 14.08 -10.41 -1.29
N VAL A 47 13.22 -11.44 -1.35
CA VAL A 47 12.00 -11.42 -2.17
C VAL A 47 11.04 -10.35 -1.67
N VAL A 48 10.74 -10.31 -0.37
CA VAL A 48 9.87 -9.29 0.24
C VAL A 48 10.42 -7.89 -0.01
N LEU A 49 11.73 -7.71 0.17
CA LEU A 49 12.40 -6.44 -0.07
C LEU A 49 12.22 -5.98 -1.53
N SER A 50 12.40 -6.89 -2.48
CA SER A 50 12.26 -6.61 -3.92
C SER A 50 10.82 -6.22 -4.29
N VAL A 51 9.82 -6.90 -3.72
CA VAL A 51 8.40 -6.56 -3.90
C VAL A 51 8.11 -5.16 -3.36
N LEU A 52 8.56 -4.85 -2.14
CA LEU A 52 8.36 -3.53 -1.52
C LEU A 52 9.07 -2.41 -2.31
N ALA A 53 10.24 -2.69 -2.88
CA ALA A 53 10.93 -1.76 -3.76
C ALA A 53 10.13 -1.48 -5.03
N GLY A 54 9.58 -2.53 -5.66
CA GLY A 54 8.68 -2.40 -6.80
C GLY A 54 7.44 -1.55 -6.49
N LEU A 55 6.83 -1.76 -5.31
CA LEU A 55 5.73 -0.92 -4.83
C LEU A 55 6.13 0.55 -4.68
N ALA A 56 7.32 0.83 -4.15
CA ALA A 56 7.83 2.20 -4.00
C ALA A 56 7.98 2.90 -5.36
N LEU A 57 8.50 2.19 -6.37
CA LEU A 57 8.63 2.71 -7.73
C LEU A 57 7.27 2.98 -8.37
N LEU A 58 6.32 2.05 -8.24
CA LEU A 58 4.95 2.24 -8.74
C LEU A 58 4.21 3.35 -7.99
N ALA A 59 4.49 3.55 -6.71
CA ALA A 59 3.94 4.67 -5.95
C ALA A 59 4.40 6.02 -6.53
N GLY A 60 5.64 6.12 -7.03
CA GLY A 60 6.11 7.29 -7.79
C GLY A 60 5.25 7.60 -9.03
N VAL A 61 4.80 6.56 -9.74
CA VAL A 61 3.85 6.71 -10.86
C VAL A 61 2.47 7.16 -10.36
N GLY A 62 2.05 6.68 -9.19
CA GLY A 62 0.82 7.08 -8.49
C GLY A 62 0.73 8.57 -8.18
N ILE A 63 1.86 9.25 -7.93
CA ILE A 63 1.88 10.71 -7.73
C ILE A 63 1.37 11.46 -8.97
N HIS A 64 1.76 10.99 -10.16
CA HIS A 64 1.35 11.60 -11.43
C HIS A 64 -0.08 11.19 -11.81
N ARG A 65 -0.45 9.93 -11.58
CA ARG A 65 -1.74 9.35 -12.00
C ARG A 65 -2.50 8.69 -10.84
N PRO A 66 -2.94 9.46 -9.82
CA PRO A 66 -3.40 8.91 -8.55
C PRO A 66 -4.65 8.03 -8.64
N LEU A 67 -5.61 8.37 -9.50
CA LEU A 67 -6.84 7.60 -9.69
C LEU A 67 -6.63 6.29 -10.45
N LYS A 68 -5.68 6.27 -11.40
CA LYS A 68 -5.38 5.06 -12.20
C LYS A 68 -4.58 4.04 -11.40
N MET A 69 -3.81 4.51 -10.42
CA MET A 69 -2.97 3.66 -9.57
C MET A 69 -3.67 3.21 -8.27
N LEU A 70 -4.98 3.45 -8.11
CA LEU A 70 -5.74 2.97 -6.94
C LEU A 70 -5.57 1.48 -6.63
N PRO A 71 -5.40 0.57 -7.63
CA PRO A 71 -5.10 -0.84 -7.34
C PRO A 71 -3.86 -1.04 -6.47
N LEU A 72 -2.88 -0.14 -6.57
CA LEU A 72 -1.69 -0.16 -5.73
C LEU A 72 -2.03 0.09 -4.25
N LEU A 73 -2.93 1.03 -3.97
CA LEU A 73 -3.39 1.31 -2.61
C LEU A 73 -4.26 0.17 -2.05
N PHE A 74 -5.09 -0.46 -2.89
CA PHE A 74 -5.82 -1.66 -2.48
C PHE A 74 -4.87 -2.79 -2.10
N PHE A 75 -3.85 -3.03 -2.92
CA PHE A 75 -2.82 -4.02 -2.61
C PHE A 75 -2.13 -3.68 -1.28
N GLU A 76 -1.68 -2.43 -1.12
CA GLU A 76 -1.01 -1.96 0.11
C GLU A 76 -1.86 -2.19 1.37
N PHE A 77 -3.15 -1.91 1.28
CA PHE A 77 -4.09 -2.15 2.36
C PHE A 77 -4.27 -3.65 2.62
N LEU A 78 -4.49 -4.44 1.57
CA LEU A 78 -4.80 -5.86 1.67
C LEU A 78 -3.64 -6.66 2.25
N TRP A 79 -2.41 -6.49 1.76
CA TRP A 79 -1.29 -7.27 2.26
C TRP A 79 -1.00 -6.97 3.73
N LYS A 80 -1.16 -5.70 4.16
CA LYS A 80 -1.04 -5.29 5.57
C LYS A 80 -2.16 -5.87 6.41
N ALA A 81 -3.40 -5.78 5.94
CA ALA A 81 -4.55 -6.32 6.65
C ALA A 81 -4.42 -7.84 6.83
N VAL A 82 -4.03 -8.57 5.77
CA VAL A 82 -3.74 -10.01 5.86
C VAL A 82 -2.63 -10.27 6.86
N TRP A 83 -1.52 -9.52 6.81
CA TRP A 83 -0.41 -9.74 7.74
C TRP A 83 -0.82 -9.53 9.20
N VAL A 84 -1.55 -8.44 9.47
CA VAL A 84 -2.04 -8.09 10.81
C VAL A 84 -3.03 -9.14 11.32
N LEU A 85 -4.02 -9.52 10.51
CA LEU A 85 -5.07 -10.46 10.93
C LEU A 85 -4.56 -11.90 11.07
N ALA A 86 -3.69 -12.35 10.16
CA ALA A 86 -3.25 -13.74 10.11
C ALA A 86 -2.02 -14.03 10.99
N PHE A 87 -1.15 -13.05 11.24
CA PHE A 87 0.11 -13.27 11.97
C PHE A 87 0.23 -12.41 13.21
N ALA A 88 0.08 -11.09 13.08
CA ALA A 88 0.34 -10.19 14.21
C ALA A 88 -0.70 -10.31 15.32
N LEU A 89 -1.99 -10.38 14.96
CA LEU A 89 -3.09 -10.45 15.91
C LEU A 89 -3.07 -11.75 16.74
N PRO A 90 -2.88 -12.95 16.14
CA PRO A 90 -2.70 -14.17 16.91
C PRO A 90 -1.51 -14.10 17.86
N GLN A 91 -0.33 -13.66 17.40
CA GLN A 91 0.88 -13.57 18.22
C GLN A 91 0.74 -12.56 19.36
N TRP A 92 0.10 -11.42 19.09
CA TRP A 92 -0.20 -10.41 20.10
C TRP A 92 -1.16 -10.95 21.16
N SER A 93 -2.24 -11.65 20.74
CA SER A 93 -3.20 -12.25 21.67
C SER A 93 -2.58 -13.34 22.57
N ALA A 94 -1.55 -14.02 22.07
CA ALA A 94 -0.77 -15.01 22.81
C ALA A 94 0.34 -14.41 23.69
N GLY A 95 0.55 -13.08 23.66
CA GLY A 95 1.66 -12.42 24.37
C GLY A 95 3.05 -12.75 23.80
N GLN A 96 3.12 -13.26 22.57
CA GLN A 96 4.34 -13.75 21.91
C GLN A 96 4.87 -12.79 20.83
N LEU A 97 4.32 -11.57 20.75
CA LEU A 97 4.72 -10.61 19.72
C LEU A 97 6.09 -10.01 20.04
N ALA A 98 7.10 -10.44 19.30
CA ALA A 98 8.47 -9.98 19.44
C ALA A 98 8.58 -8.45 19.18
N PRO A 99 9.57 -7.75 19.77
CA PRO A 99 9.70 -6.29 19.65
C PRO A 99 9.80 -5.78 18.21
N ASP A 100 10.51 -6.51 17.34
CA ASP A 100 10.60 -6.21 15.90
C ASP A 100 9.24 -6.33 15.20
N ALA A 101 8.46 -7.36 15.54
CA ALA A 101 7.11 -7.53 15.04
C ALA A 101 6.14 -6.45 15.54
N GLN A 102 6.37 -5.85 16.71
CA GLN A 102 5.58 -4.72 17.22
C GLN A 102 5.78 -3.47 16.37
N GLU A 103 7.01 -3.15 15.97
CA GLU A 103 7.27 -2.02 15.08
C GLU A 103 6.60 -2.22 13.71
N VAL A 104 6.69 -3.44 13.16
CA VAL A 104 6.00 -3.79 11.90
C VAL A 104 4.49 -3.67 12.04
N LEU A 105 3.92 -4.10 13.17
CA LEU A 105 2.49 -3.95 13.46
C LEU A 105 2.07 -2.48 13.46
N ILE A 106 2.78 -1.62 14.19
CA ILE A 106 2.46 -0.18 14.25
C ILE A 106 2.52 0.44 12.85
N ASN A 107 3.59 0.17 12.10
CA ASN A 107 3.75 0.67 10.73
C ASN A 107 2.63 0.20 9.79
N ASN A 108 2.20 -1.05 9.94
CA ASN A 108 1.10 -1.60 9.15
C ASN A 108 -0.25 -1.00 9.52
N LEU A 109 -0.51 -0.77 10.82
CA LEU A 109 -1.74 -0.12 11.30
C LEU A 109 -1.86 1.31 10.78
N VAL A 110 -0.76 2.07 10.74
CA VAL A 110 -0.75 3.41 10.12
C VAL A 110 -1.22 3.35 8.67
N GLY A 111 -0.70 2.39 7.89
CA GLY A 111 -1.14 2.19 6.50
C GLY A 111 -2.62 1.79 6.38
N ILE A 112 -3.07 0.88 7.24
CA ILE A 112 -4.46 0.41 7.30
C ILE A 112 -5.44 1.54 7.62
N VAL A 113 -5.04 2.54 8.42
CA VAL A 113 -5.88 3.70 8.74
C VAL A 113 -5.81 4.75 7.63
N LEU A 114 -4.61 5.08 7.16
CA LEU A 114 -4.41 6.17 6.18
C LEU A 114 -5.01 5.86 4.81
N VAL A 115 -4.89 4.61 4.32
CA VAL A 115 -5.39 4.26 2.98
C VAL A 115 -6.92 4.49 2.84
N PRO A 116 -7.78 3.91 3.72
CA PRO A 116 -9.20 4.20 3.77
C PRO A 116 -9.55 5.68 3.88
N LEU A 117 -8.76 6.46 4.62
CA LEU A 117 -9.01 7.87 4.86
C LEU A 117 -8.85 8.70 3.57
N VAL A 118 -7.77 8.45 2.82
CA VAL A 118 -7.48 9.20 1.58
C VAL A 118 -8.27 8.70 0.37
N MET A 119 -8.78 7.46 0.43
CA MET A 119 -9.41 6.82 -0.72
C MET A 119 -10.71 7.51 -1.16
N PRO A 120 -10.91 7.72 -2.48
CA PRO A 120 -12.14 8.26 -3.05
C PRO A 120 -13.25 7.22 -3.10
N TRP A 121 -13.88 6.91 -1.96
CA TRP A 121 -14.91 5.86 -1.87
C TRP A 121 -16.00 5.94 -2.93
N GLY A 122 -16.58 7.12 -3.21
CA GLY A 122 -17.58 7.27 -4.27
C GLY A 122 -17.05 6.85 -5.66
N TYR A 123 -15.81 7.21 -5.98
CA TYR A 123 -15.14 6.76 -7.20
C TYR A 123 -14.87 5.26 -7.15
N VAL A 124 -14.38 4.73 -6.03
CA VAL A 124 -14.11 3.29 -5.85
C VAL A 124 -15.36 2.46 -6.09
N PHE A 125 -16.48 2.82 -5.46
CA PHE A 125 -17.76 2.13 -5.64
C PHE A 125 -18.24 2.18 -7.09
N ASN A 126 -18.15 3.34 -7.75
CA ASN A 126 -18.65 3.48 -9.11
C ASN A 126 -17.77 2.77 -10.16
N HIS A 127 -16.43 2.83 -10.01
CA HIS A 127 -15.49 2.32 -11.02
C HIS A 127 -15.00 0.89 -10.79
N TYR A 128 -14.96 0.41 -9.54
CA TYR A 128 -14.42 -0.93 -9.23
C TYR A 128 -15.50 -1.93 -8.82
N LEU A 129 -16.63 -1.46 -8.27
CA LEU A 129 -17.69 -2.35 -7.80
C LEU A 129 -18.91 -2.35 -8.71
N LYS A 130 -19.31 -1.20 -9.25
CA LYS A 130 -20.49 -1.09 -10.13
C LYS A 130 -20.15 -1.20 -11.62
N ALA A 131 -18.94 -0.87 -12.03
CA ALA A 131 -18.57 -0.95 -13.44
C ALA A 131 -18.61 -2.41 -13.90
N PRO A 132 -19.25 -2.71 -15.05
CA PRO A 132 -19.18 -4.04 -15.63
C PRO A 132 -17.72 -4.39 -15.93
N GLY A 133 -17.33 -5.64 -15.64
CA GLY A 133 -15.99 -6.11 -15.97
C GLY A 133 -15.72 -6.05 -17.46
N ASP A 134 -14.44 -5.88 -17.83
CA ASP A 134 -14.05 -5.88 -19.23
C ASP A 134 -14.42 -7.22 -19.89
N PRO A 135 -15.04 -7.20 -21.09
CA PRO A 135 -15.56 -8.40 -21.69
C PRO A 135 -14.43 -9.31 -22.19
N TRP A 136 -14.62 -10.62 -22.01
CA TRP A 136 -13.65 -11.65 -22.43
C TRP A 136 -13.52 -11.78 -23.95
N ARG A 137 -14.52 -11.30 -24.71
CA ARG A 137 -14.52 -11.19 -26.18
C ARG A 137 -15.15 -9.86 -26.59
N LYS A 138 -14.72 -9.33 -27.74
CA LYS A 138 -15.22 -8.08 -28.33
C LYS A 138 -16.73 -8.09 -28.52
#